data_AF-A0AAQ3JLU5-F1
#
_entry.id   AF-A0AAQ3JLU5-F1
#
_cell.length_a   1.000
_cell.length_b   1.000
_cell.length_c   1.000
_cell.angle_alpha   90.00
_cell.angle_beta   90.00
_cell.angle_gamma   90.00
#
_symmetry.space_group_name_H-M   'P 1'
#
loop_
_entity.id
_entity.type
_entity.pdbx_description
1 polymer ?
#
loop_
_entity_poly.entity_id
_entity_poly.type
_entity_poly.pdbx_seq_one_letter_code
_entity_poly.pdbx_strand_id
1 'polypeptide(L)'
;MLRTILLQQEKANVERLLEPIKGTWREKGVSIVSDGWSGSQRRPLINFIAACETGPMFIKAVNCEDEMKDKYFIANLMKEVIDEVGHEHVVQVITDDAKNCKGAGEIIEGIFPHIYWTPCVVHTLNLSLKNICAAKNVESNMETYQECNWITEVHGDVVQIKNFIVNHSMRLALFNKFVSLKLLTLAETRFTSVIIMLKRFKLIKHGLQAMVISEQWSSYREDDLGKARFAKEKILDDV
;
A
#
# COMPACT_ATOMS: atom_id res chain seq x y z
N MET A 1 -28.31 27.27 9.04
CA MET A 1 -29.45 26.42 8.65
C MET A 1 -29.07 25.36 7.60
N LEU A 2 -28.33 25.71 6.52
CA LEU A 2 -27.87 24.74 5.51
C LEU A 2 -26.88 23.66 6.00
N ARG A 3 -26.03 23.95 7.01
CA ARG A 3 -24.96 23.02 7.44
C ARG A 3 -25.40 21.88 8.35
N THR A 4 -26.53 21.99 9.06
CA THR A 4 -26.96 20.99 10.06
C THR A 4 -28.19 20.21 9.64
N ILE A 5 -29.25 20.90 9.18
CA ILE A 5 -30.52 20.24 8.84
C ILE A 5 -30.37 19.38 7.59
N LEU A 6 -29.77 19.93 6.52
CA LEU A 6 -29.57 19.17 5.28
C LEU A 6 -28.63 17.98 5.48
N LEU A 7 -27.57 18.14 6.28
CA LEU A 7 -26.65 17.04 6.57
C LEU A 7 -27.36 15.91 7.34
N GLN A 8 -28.19 16.24 8.33
CA GLN A 8 -28.97 15.25 9.08
C GLN A 8 -30.01 14.56 8.18
N GLN A 9 -30.67 15.32 7.29
CA GLN A 9 -31.64 14.78 6.33
C GLN A 9 -30.95 13.84 5.32
N GLU A 10 -29.81 14.23 4.77
CA GLU A 10 -29.04 13.38 3.86
C GLU A 10 -28.48 12.15 4.58
N LYS A 11 -28.01 12.28 5.82
CA LYS A 11 -27.59 11.13 6.63
C LYS A 11 -28.74 10.13 6.80
N ALA A 12 -29.91 10.60 7.22
CA ALA A 12 -31.10 9.76 7.37
C ALA A 12 -31.56 9.15 6.03
N ASN A 13 -31.39 9.87 4.92
CA ASN A 13 -31.64 9.36 3.59
C ASN A 13 -30.70 8.21 3.22
N VAL A 14 -29.39 8.39 3.43
CA VAL A 14 -28.37 7.35 3.21
C VAL A 14 -28.62 6.15 4.13
N GLU A 15 -28.90 6.37 5.41
CA GLU A 15 -29.23 5.28 6.36
C GLU A 15 -30.39 4.43 5.84
N ARG A 16 -31.46 5.06 5.34
CA ARG A 16 -32.62 4.36 4.74
C ARG A 16 -32.25 3.58 3.48
N LEU A 17 -31.37 4.11 2.63
CA LEU A 17 -30.89 3.43 1.43
C LEU A 17 -30.00 2.21 1.76
N LEU A 18 -29.40 2.19 2.94
CA LEU A 18 -28.54 1.10 3.41
C LEU A 18 -29.30 -0.02 4.15
N GLU A 19 -30.52 0.22 4.60
CA GLU A 19 -31.35 -0.79 5.29
C GLU A 19 -31.50 -2.12 4.51
N PRO A 20 -31.70 -2.13 3.16
CA PRO A 20 -31.74 -3.38 2.42
C PRO A 20 -30.45 -4.21 2.52
N ILE A 21 -29.30 -3.55 2.65
CA ILE A 21 -28.01 -4.22 2.84
C ILE A 21 -27.94 -4.80 4.26
N LYS A 22 -28.24 -3.97 5.27
CA LYS A 22 -28.25 -4.39 6.68
C LYS A 22 -29.21 -5.55 6.96
N GLY A 23 -30.39 -5.53 6.34
CA GLY A 23 -31.39 -6.59 6.50
C GLY A 23 -30.90 -7.98 6.09
N THR A 24 -29.86 -8.07 5.25
CA THR A 24 -29.29 -9.36 4.82
C THR A 24 -28.19 -9.90 5.72
N TRP A 25 -27.69 -9.10 6.67
CA TRP A 25 -26.54 -9.46 7.51
C TRP A 25 -26.77 -10.69 8.37
N ARG A 26 -28.01 -10.89 8.85
CA ARG A 26 -28.36 -12.06 9.66
C ARG A 26 -28.28 -13.38 8.92
N GLU A 27 -28.70 -13.38 7.66
CA GLU A 27 -28.72 -14.60 6.84
C GLU A 27 -27.38 -14.87 6.16
N LYS A 28 -26.70 -13.80 5.74
CA LYS A 28 -25.48 -13.89 4.93
C LYS A 28 -24.18 -13.78 5.72
N GLY A 29 -24.25 -13.24 6.94
CA GLY A 29 -23.09 -12.89 7.73
C GLY A 29 -22.34 -11.67 7.19
N VAL A 30 -21.48 -11.10 8.06
CA VAL A 30 -20.72 -9.89 7.79
C VAL A 30 -19.26 -10.09 8.18
N SER A 31 -18.37 -9.62 7.31
CA SER A 31 -16.95 -9.44 7.62
C SER A 31 -16.69 -7.97 7.94
N ILE A 32 -16.19 -7.66 9.13
CA ILE A 32 -15.75 -6.30 9.45
C ILE A 32 -14.31 -6.15 8.97
N VAL A 33 -14.08 -5.24 8.04
CA VAL A 33 -12.76 -4.94 7.48
C VAL A 33 -12.28 -3.62 8.06
N SER A 34 -11.08 -3.60 8.62
CA SER A 34 -10.47 -2.39 9.14
C SER A 34 -9.09 -2.13 8.55
N ASP A 35 -8.85 -0.87 8.20
CA ASP A 35 -7.59 -0.38 7.66
C ASP A 35 -7.12 0.83 8.47
N GLY A 36 -5.82 0.89 8.70
CA GLY A 36 -5.15 1.96 9.43
C GLY A 36 -4.21 2.71 8.49
N TRP A 37 -4.49 3.99 8.23
CA TRP A 37 -3.65 4.82 7.37
C TRP A 37 -3.26 6.13 8.04
N SER A 38 -2.17 6.72 7.57
CA SER A 38 -1.76 8.08 7.92
C SER A 38 -1.88 8.96 6.70
N GLY A 39 -2.73 9.99 6.78
CA GLY A 39 -2.93 10.93 5.67
C GLY A 39 -1.70 11.78 5.36
N SER A 40 -1.75 12.59 4.30
CA SER A 40 -0.66 13.51 3.91
C SER A 40 -0.29 14.53 4.98
N GLN A 41 -1.25 14.88 5.85
CA GLN A 41 -1.05 15.73 7.02
C GLN A 41 -0.57 14.96 8.25
N ARG A 42 -0.15 13.69 8.09
CA ARG A 42 0.25 12.76 9.16
C ARG A 42 -0.84 12.50 10.21
N ARG A 43 -2.11 12.71 9.84
CA ARG A 43 -3.25 12.37 10.70
C ARG A 43 -3.48 10.86 10.69
N PRO A 44 -3.28 10.17 11.83
CA PRO A 44 -3.57 8.75 11.92
C PRO A 44 -5.09 8.52 11.96
N LEU A 45 -5.58 7.67 11.07
CA LEU A 45 -6.98 7.29 11.00
C LEU A 45 -7.12 5.76 10.99
N ILE A 46 -8.21 5.25 11.54
CA ILE A 46 -8.64 3.86 11.40
C ILE A 46 -10.07 3.87 10.87
N ASN A 47 -10.33 3.18 9.77
CA ASN A 47 -11.66 3.04 9.21
C ASN A 47 -12.18 1.61 9.32
N PHE A 48 -13.50 1.48 9.32
CA PHE A 48 -14.22 0.21 9.40
C PHE A 48 -15.28 0.14 8.31
N ILE A 49 -15.32 -1.00 7.62
CA ILE A 49 -16.27 -1.32 6.57
C ILE A 49 -16.90 -2.67 6.91
N ALA A 50 -18.22 -2.77 6.90
CA ALA A 50 -18.93 -4.04 6.92
C ALA A 50 -19.03 -4.56 5.48
N ALA A 51 -18.41 -5.70 5.20
CA ALA A 51 -18.47 -6.37 3.91
C ALA A 51 -19.35 -7.61 4.01
N CYS A 52 -20.36 -7.67 3.15
CA CYS A 52 -21.21 -8.84 2.98
C CYS A 52 -21.45 -9.08 1.48
N GLU A 53 -22.10 -10.19 1.13
CA GLU A 53 -22.36 -10.56 -0.27
C GLU A 53 -23.14 -9.48 -1.05
N THR A 54 -24.04 -8.74 -0.38
CA THR A 54 -24.84 -7.68 -1.00
C THR A 54 -24.07 -6.38 -1.22
N GLY A 55 -22.90 -6.25 -0.61
CA GLY A 55 -21.97 -5.15 -0.84
C GLY A 55 -21.24 -4.68 0.41
N PRO A 56 -20.22 -3.83 0.23
CA PRO A 56 -19.54 -3.16 1.33
C PRO A 56 -20.33 -1.93 1.80
N MET A 57 -20.32 -1.70 3.11
CA MET A 57 -20.91 -0.53 3.75
C MET A 57 -19.90 0.10 4.70
N PHE A 58 -19.63 1.38 4.52
CA PHE A 58 -18.81 2.14 5.47
C PHE A 58 -19.55 2.28 6.80
N ILE A 59 -18.86 1.93 7.90
CA ILE A 59 -19.42 2.06 9.26
C ILE A 59 -18.95 3.36 9.90
N LYS A 60 -17.63 3.45 10.14
CA LYS A 60 -17.03 4.62 10.78
C LYS A 60 -15.58 4.78 10.41
N ALA A 61 -15.08 6.00 10.58
CA ALA A 61 -13.66 6.30 10.61
C ALA A 61 -13.36 7.08 11.89
N VAL A 62 -12.28 6.70 12.57
CA VAL A 62 -11.87 7.24 13.85
C VAL A 62 -10.57 7.98 13.65
N ASN A 63 -10.55 9.26 14.05
CA ASN A 63 -9.32 10.02 14.20
C ASN A 63 -8.58 9.50 15.42
N CYS A 64 -7.34 9.09 15.24
CA CYS A 64 -6.48 8.56 16.31
C CYS A 64 -5.34 9.54 16.63
N GLU A 65 -5.49 10.83 16.30
CA GLU A 65 -4.59 11.87 16.80
C GLU A 65 -4.54 11.80 18.33
N ASP A 66 -3.34 11.93 18.90
CA ASP A 66 -3.06 11.83 20.34
C ASP A 66 -3.33 10.45 20.99
N GLU A 67 -3.73 9.44 20.23
CA GLU A 67 -3.97 8.09 20.72
C GLU A 67 -2.78 7.14 20.46
N MET A 68 -2.46 6.32 21.46
CA MET A 68 -1.52 5.21 21.26
C MET A 68 -2.26 4.03 20.61
N LYS A 69 -1.95 3.74 19.35
CA LYS A 69 -2.53 2.61 18.59
C LYS A 69 -2.00 1.25 19.03
N ASP A 70 -2.10 0.94 20.31
CA ASP A 70 -1.81 -0.39 20.82
C ASP A 70 -2.93 -1.38 20.47
N LYS A 71 -2.72 -2.66 20.83
CA LYS A 71 -3.71 -3.71 20.55
C LYS A 71 -5.03 -3.52 21.30
N TYR A 72 -5.02 -2.90 22.48
CA TYR A 72 -6.22 -2.70 23.30
C TYR A 72 -7.09 -1.61 22.72
N PHE A 73 -6.49 -0.50 22.30
CA PHE A 73 -7.18 0.58 21.61
C PHE A 73 -7.86 0.07 20.34
N ILE A 74 -7.13 -0.67 19.50
CA ILE A 74 -7.68 -1.23 18.26
C ILE A 74 -8.80 -2.24 18.55
N ALA A 75 -8.64 -3.13 19.54
CA ALA A 75 -9.67 -4.09 19.93
C ALA A 75 -10.94 -3.40 20.46
N ASN A 76 -10.81 -2.33 21.23
CA ASN A 76 -11.96 -1.55 21.70
C ASN A 76 -12.75 -0.95 20.53
N LEU A 77 -12.06 -0.36 19.55
CA LEU A 77 -12.73 0.17 18.35
C LEU A 77 -13.43 -0.92 17.53
N MET A 78 -12.80 -2.10 17.38
CA MET A 78 -13.42 -3.25 16.74
C MET A 78 -14.67 -3.72 17.48
N LYS A 79 -14.58 -3.83 18.81
CA LYS A 79 -15.69 -4.25 19.66
C LYS A 79 -16.88 -3.30 19.51
N GLU A 80 -16.66 -1.99 19.56
CA GLU A 80 -17.72 -1.00 19.32
C GLU A 80 -18.41 -1.20 17.96
N VAL A 81 -17.67 -1.53 16.91
CA VAL A 81 -18.24 -1.79 15.58
C VAL A 81 -18.99 -3.12 15.55
N ILE A 82 -18.47 -4.16 16.21
CA ILE A 82 -19.16 -5.45 16.35
C ILE A 82 -20.48 -5.25 17.08
N ASP A 83 -20.49 -4.47 18.17
CA ASP A 83 -21.69 -4.16 18.95
C ASP A 83 -22.69 -3.33 18.12
N GLU A 84 -22.23 -2.38 17.29
CA GLU A 84 -23.07 -1.60 16.37
C GLU A 84 -23.71 -2.46 15.26
N VAL A 85 -22.97 -3.44 14.73
CA VAL A 85 -23.45 -4.37 13.68
C VAL A 85 -24.34 -5.48 14.26
N GLY A 86 -24.13 -5.83 15.54
CA GLY A 86 -24.68 -7.04 16.17
C GLY A 86 -23.72 -8.21 16.00
N HIS A 87 -23.16 -8.69 17.10
CA HIS A 87 -22.12 -9.74 17.08
C HIS A 87 -22.61 -11.05 16.44
N GLU A 88 -23.91 -11.33 16.50
CA GLU A 88 -24.57 -12.48 15.89
C GLU A 88 -24.56 -12.45 14.37
N HIS A 89 -24.35 -11.27 13.77
CA HIS A 89 -24.24 -11.10 12.33
C HIS A 89 -22.80 -11.15 11.84
N VAL A 90 -21.82 -10.98 12.73
CA VAL A 90 -20.40 -10.92 12.38
C VAL A 90 -19.82 -12.33 12.34
N VAL A 91 -19.15 -12.64 11.24
CA VAL A 91 -18.47 -13.92 11.01
C VAL A 91 -16.96 -13.76 11.23
N GLN A 92 -16.39 -12.63 10.79
CA GLN A 92 -14.95 -12.39 10.92
C GLN A 92 -14.59 -10.91 11.02
N VAL A 93 -13.40 -10.65 11.56
CA VAL A 93 -12.72 -9.35 11.51
C VAL A 93 -11.44 -9.46 10.67
N ILE A 94 -11.26 -8.56 9.72
CA ILE A 94 -10.11 -8.53 8.81
C ILE A 94 -9.31 -7.26 9.03
N THR A 95 -8.02 -7.39 9.35
CA THR A 95 -7.09 -6.25 9.48
C THR A 95 -5.72 -6.55 8.92
N ASP A 96 -4.86 -5.53 8.82
CA ASP A 96 -3.46 -5.71 8.46
C ASP A 96 -2.74 -6.71 9.37
N ASP A 97 -1.73 -7.39 8.82
CA ASP A 97 -0.89 -8.37 9.53
C ASP A 97 0.16 -7.70 10.45
N ALA A 98 -0.16 -6.52 10.99
CA ALA A 98 0.68 -5.80 11.92
C ALA A 98 0.55 -6.38 13.33
N LYS A 99 1.63 -6.34 14.13
CA LYS A 99 1.66 -6.91 15.49
C LYS A 99 0.48 -6.47 16.37
N ASN A 100 0.15 -5.17 16.37
CA ASN A 100 -0.95 -4.64 17.18
C ASN A 100 -2.32 -5.07 16.63
N CYS A 101 -2.46 -5.21 15.31
CA CYS A 101 -3.68 -5.69 14.66
C CYS A 101 -3.92 -7.18 14.97
N LYS A 102 -2.88 -8.01 14.89
CA LYS A 102 -2.94 -9.42 15.30
C LYS A 102 -3.33 -9.54 16.77
N GLY A 103 -2.67 -8.79 17.65
CA GLY A 103 -3.00 -8.79 19.08
C GLY A 103 -4.41 -8.29 19.37
N ALA A 104 -4.96 -7.38 18.56
CA ALA A 104 -6.34 -6.94 18.68
C ALA A 104 -7.32 -8.03 18.21
N GLY A 105 -7.00 -8.72 17.11
CA GLY A 105 -7.74 -9.88 16.63
C GLY A 105 -7.83 -10.98 17.68
N GLU A 106 -6.72 -11.35 18.31
CA GLU A 106 -6.67 -12.33 19.42
C GLU A 106 -7.58 -11.93 20.60
N ILE A 107 -7.67 -10.63 20.90
CA ILE A 107 -8.58 -10.13 21.94
C ILE A 107 -10.04 -10.29 21.52
N ILE A 108 -10.38 -9.96 20.26
CA ILE A 108 -11.74 -10.11 19.72
C ILE A 108 -12.19 -11.58 19.71
N GLU A 109 -11.32 -12.50 19.28
CA GLU A 109 -11.61 -13.95 19.31
C GLU A 109 -11.87 -14.44 20.74
N GLY A 110 -11.17 -13.87 21.75
CA GLY A 110 -11.42 -14.18 23.15
C GLY A 110 -12.75 -13.64 23.70
N ILE A 111 -13.22 -12.49 23.20
CA ILE A 111 -14.49 -11.88 23.62
C ILE A 111 -15.69 -12.53 22.90
N PHE A 112 -15.53 -12.84 21.60
CA PHE A 112 -16.56 -13.40 20.75
C PHE A 112 -16.03 -14.69 20.09
N PRO A 113 -16.15 -15.86 20.74
CA PRO A 113 -15.53 -17.11 20.26
C PRO A 113 -16.01 -17.61 18.89
N HIS A 114 -17.12 -17.09 18.37
CA HIS A 114 -17.66 -17.41 17.05
C HIS A 114 -17.16 -16.47 15.94
N ILE A 115 -16.47 -15.37 16.29
CA ILE A 115 -15.87 -14.41 15.35
C ILE A 115 -14.38 -14.72 15.27
N TYR A 116 -13.89 -15.03 14.07
CA TYR A 116 -12.46 -15.26 13.86
C TYR A 116 -11.76 -14.05 13.26
N TRP A 117 -10.47 -13.89 13.56
CA TRP A 117 -9.63 -12.87 12.95
C TRP A 117 -8.89 -13.43 11.73
N THR A 118 -8.83 -12.65 10.65
CA THR A 118 -8.00 -12.96 9.49
C THR A 118 -7.09 -11.79 9.09
N PRO A 119 -5.84 -12.07 8.69
CA PRO A 119 -4.99 -11.05 8.13
C PRO A 119 -5.48 -10.65 6.74
N CYS A 120 -5.33 -9.36 6.42
CA CYS A 120 -5.65 -8.80 5.12
C CYS A 120 -4.76 -9.46 4.05
N VAL A 121 -5.38 -10.20 3.13
CA VAL A 121 -4.68 -10.89 2.03
C VAL A 121 -3.81 -9.93 1.22
N VAL A 122 -4.30 -8.73 0.96
CA VAL A 122 -3.56 -7.71 0.21
C VAL A 122 -2.30 -7.30 0.97
N HIS A 123 -2.41 -7.07 2.28
CA HIS A 123 -1.28 -6.77 3.15
C HIS A 123 -0.29 -7.92 3.21
N THR A 124 -0.76 -9.15 3.41
CA THR A 124 0.10 -10.35 3.45
C THR A 124 0.87 -10.52 2.15
N LEU A 125 0.21 -10.41 0.99
CA LEU A 125 0.87 -10.48 -0.32
C LEU A 125 1.91 -9.37 -0.51
N ASN A 126 1.65 -8.17 0.03
CA ASN A 126 2.65 -7.10 0.04
C ASN A 126 3.92 -7.49 0.77
N LEU A 127 3.78 -8.05 1.97
CA LEU A 127 4.90 -8.40 2.82
C LEU A 127 5.71 -9.51 2.15
N SER A 128 5.04 -10.51 1.58
CA SER A 128 5.69 -11.55 0.79
C SER A 128 6.47 -10.97 -0.39
N LEU A 129 5.86 -10.09 -1.19
CA LEU A 129 6.53 -9.46 -2.34
C LEU A 129 7.69 -8.54 -1.90
N LYS A 130 7.53 -7.80 -0.81
CA LYS A 130 8.61 -6.98 -0.23
C LYS A 130 9.79 -7.84 0.18
N ASN A 131 9.56 -8.98 0.84
CA ASN A 131 10.62 -9.90 1.24
C ASN A 131 11.35 -10.50 0.04
N ILE A 132 10.63 -10.85 -1.03
CA ILE A 132 11.23 -11.33 -2.29
C ILE A 132 12.09 -10.23 -2.94
N CYS A 133 11.60 -8.98 -2.97
CA CYS A 133 12.30 -7.88 -3.62
C CYS A 133 13.46 -7.29 -2.78
N ALA A 134 13.54 -7.62 -1.49
CA ALA A 134 14.57 -7.16 -0.56
C ALA A 134 15.17 -8.34 0.20
N ALA A 135 15.62 -9.35 -0.55
CA ALA A 135 16.18 -10.57 0.00
C ALA A 135 17.41 -10.26 0.87
N LYS A 136 17.53 -10.96 2.00
CA LYS A 136 18.70 -10.92 2.88
C LYS A 136 19.36 -12.29 2.88
N ASN A 137 20.68 -12.32 2.80
CA ASN A 137 21.45 -13.54 2.91
C ASN A 137 21.53 -13.95 4.39
N VAL A 138 20.90 -15.06 4.73
CA VAL A 138 20.95 -15.68 6.07
C VAL A 138 21.29 -17.16 5.92
N GLU A 139 21.84 -17.78 6.96
CA GLU A 139 22.30 -19.18 6.89
C GLU A 139 21.22 -20.15 6.40
N SER A 140 19.95 -19.89 6.73
CA SER A 140 18.83 -20.76 6.39
C SER A 140 18.27 -20.61 4.96
N ASN A 141 18.74 -19.64 4.16
CA ASN A 141 18.20 -19.38 2.82
C ASN A 141 19.27 -19.23 1.73
N MET A 142 20.49 -19.73 1.95
CA MET A 142 21.65 -19.44 1.11
C MET A 142 21.44 -19.83 -0.37
N GLU A 143 20.84 -21.00 -0.63
CA GLU A 143 20.52 -21.46 -1.99
C GLU A 143 19.48 -20.54 -2.67
N THR A 144 18.35 -20.29 -2.01
CA THR A 144 17.30 -19.39 -2.51
C THR A 144 17.82 -17.96 -2.72
N TYR A 145 18.71 -17.49 -1.85
CA TYR A 145 19.32 -16.17 -1.98
C TYR A 145 20.20 -16.10 -3.23
N GLN A 146 21.00 -17.12 -3.52
CA GLN A 146 21.83 -17.16 -4.74
C GLN A 146 20.97 -17.10 -6.01
N GLU A 147 19.83 -17.79 -6.03
CA GLU A 147 18.93 -17.81 -7.19
C GLU A 147 18.08 -16.54 -7.36
N CYS A 148 17.74 -15.84 -6.25
CA CYS A 148 16.75 -14.76 -6.29
C CYS A 148 17.29 -13.36 -5.97
N ASN A 149 18.53 -13.21 -5.46
CA ASN A 149 19.05 -11.90 -5.02
C ASN A 149 19.11 -10.86 -6.14
N TRP A 150 19.18 -11.29 -7.40
CA TRP A 150 19.25 -10.42 -8.58
C TRP A 150 18.05 -9.46 -8.64
N ILE A 151 16.88 -9.83 -8.08
CA ILE A 151 15.72 -8.94 -8.02
C ILE A 151 16.03 -7.71 -7.17
N THR A 152 16.69 -7.91 -6.03
CA THR A 152 17.12 -6.84 -5.13
C THR A 152 18.19 -5.98 -5.77
N GLU A 153 19.15 -6.58 -6.47
CA GLU A 153 20.21 -5.87 -7.19
C GLU A 153 19.65 -5.00 -8.32
N VAL A 154 18.82 -5.57 -9.20
CA VAL A 154 18.17 -4.86 -10.31
C VAL A 154 17.26 -3.75 -9.79
N HIS A 155 16.53 -3.99 -8.70
CA HIS A 155 15.76 -2.94 -8.05
C HIS A 155 16.65 -1.79 -7.55
N GLY A 156 17.78 -2.11 -6.92
CA GLY A 156 18.78 -1.13 -6.48
C GLY A 156 19.32 -0.29 -7.63
N ASP A 157 19.69 -0.92 -8.73
CA ASP A 157 20.18 -0.25 -9.95
C ASP A 157 19.13 0.71 -10.52
N VAL A 158 17.88 0.24 -10.64
CA VAL A 158 16.75 1.03 -11.13
C VAL A 158 16.46 2.24 -10.24
N VAL A 159 16.51 2.08 -8.91
CA VAL A 159 16.32 3.19 -7.97
C VAL A 159 17.44 4.22 -8.11
N GLN A 160 18.69 3.79 -8.26
CA GLN A 160 19.82 4.68 -8.46
C GLN A 160 19.71 5.47 -9.77
N ILE A 161 19.39 4.80 -10.89
CA ILE A 161 19.17 5.46 -12.20
C ILE A 161 18.01 6.45 -12.11
N LYS A 162 16.89 6.05 -11.52
CA LYS A 162 15.73 6.92 -11.32
C LYS A 162 16.15 8.17 -10.56
N ASN A 163 16.77 8.03 -9.39
CA ASN A 163 17.16 9.14 -8.54
C ASN A 163 18.16 10.06 -9.25
N PHE A 164 19.11 9.50 -10.00
CA PHE A 164 20.06 10.27 -10.81
C PHE A 164 19.34 11.18 -11.84
N ILE A 165 18.26 10.70 -12.45
CA ILE A 165 17.47 11.44 -13.44
C ILE A 165 16.52 12.45 -12.76
N VAL A 166 15.69 12.01 -11.81
CA VAL A 166 14.56 12.81 -11.29
C VAL A 166 14.99 13.89 -10.30
N ASN A 167 16.12 13.72 -9.61
CA ASN A 167 16.59 14.69 -8.62
C ASN A 167 17.28 15.91 -9.24
N HIS A 168 17.54 15.91 -10.55
CA HIS A 168 18.18 17.03 -11.24
C HIS A 168 17.31 17.52 -12.40
N SER A 169 16.85 18.78 -12.31
CA SER A 169 15.89 19.37 -13.25
C SER A 169 16.34 19.26 -14.72
N MET A 170 17.62 19.48 -15.00
CA MET A 170 18.17 19.36 -16.36
C MET A 170 18.20 17.92 -16.88
N ARG A 171 18.49 16.94 -16.01
CA ARG A 171 18.50 15.51 -16.40
C ARG A 171 17.08 15.00 -16.62
N LEU A 172 16.15 15.46 -15.79
CA LEU A 172 14.73 15.21 -15.98
C LEU A 172 14.21 15.84 -17.29
N ALA A 173 14.64 17.07 -17.61
CA ALA A 173 14.30 17.72 -18.88
C ALA A 173 14.85 16.95 -20.08
N LEU A 174 16.10 16.48 -20.00
CA LEU A 174 16.70 15.61 -21.01
C LEU A 174 15.89 14.32 -21.17
N PHE A 175 15.61 13.61 -20.07
CA PHE A 175 14.80 12.40 -20.06
C PHE A 175 13.46 12.59 -20.79
N ASN A 176 12.76 13.70 -20.53
CA ASN A 176 11.47 13.99 -21.16
C ASN A 176 11.55 14.21 -22.69
N LYS A 177 12.74 14.48 -23.25
CA LYS A 177 12.93 14.57 -24.71
C LYS A 177 12.99 13.19 -25.38
N PHE A 178 13.51 12.19 -24.67
CA PHE A 178 13.72 10.83 -25.20
C PHE A 178 12.65 9.83 -24.76
N VAL A 179 11.95 10.12 -23.65
CA VAL A 179 10.96 9.22 -23.06
C VAL A 179 9.65 9.97 -22.85
N SER A 180 8.58 9.49 -23.49
CA SER A 180 7.23 10.08 -23.37
C SER A 180 6.54 9.73 -22.04
N LEU A 181 6.95 8.63 -21.41
CA LEU A 181 6.39 8.14 -20.15
C LEU A 181 7.17 8.68 -18.95
N LYS A 182 6.45 9.07 -17.89
CA LYS A 182 7.08 9.52 -16.65
C LYS A 182 7.58 8.34 -15.81
N LEU A 183 8.71 8.54 -15.13
CA LEU A 183 9.15 7.68 -14.03
C LEU A 183 8.17 7.85 -12.87
N LEU A 184 7.75 6.74 -12.28
CA LEU A 184 6.74 6.76 -11.24
C LEU A 184 7.37 7.15 -9.90
N THR A 185 6.84 8.17 -9.24
CA THR A 185 7.10 8.40 -7.82
C THR A 185 6.03 7.65 -7.04
N LEU A 186 6.28 6.36 -6.82
CA LEU A 186 5.37 5.53 -6.05
C LEU A 186 5.50 5.93 -4.58
N ALA A 187 4.39 6.36 -3.96
CA ALA A 187 4.33 6.50 -2.51
C ALA A 187 4.61 5.13 -1.87
N GLU A 188 5.31 5.11 -0.73
CA GLU A 188 5.63 3.88 0.02
C GLU A 188 4.41 3.02 0.36
N THR A 189 3.21 3.60 0.24
CA THR A 189 1.93 3.03 0.66
C THR A 189 1.22 2.15 -0.37
N ARG A 190 1.83 1.81 -1.52
CA ARG A 190 1.14 0.95 -2.51
C ARG A 190 1.97 -0.24 -2.93
N PHE A 191 1.35 -1.39 -2.72
CA PHE A 191 1.73 -2.73 -3.11
C PHE A 191 2.57 -2.78 -4.39
N THR A 192 3.57 -3.66 -4.42
CA THR A 192 4.22 -4.06 -5.68
C THR A 192 4.98 -2.91 -6.37
N SER A 193 5.39 -1.89 -5.62
CA SER A 193 6.03 -0.69 -6.18
C SER A 193 7.31 -1.00 -6.95
N VAL A 194 8.11 -1.93 -6.45
CA VAL A 194 9.31 -2.46 -7.11
C VAL A 194 8.95 -3.01 -8.49
N ILE A 195 8.02 -3.96 -8.58
CA ILE A 195 7.66 -4.61 -9.84
C ILE A 195 7.02 -3.61 -10.82
N ILE A 196 6.19 -2.68 -10.35
CA ILE A 196 5.61 -1.63 -11.18
C ILE A 196 6.72 -0.75 -11.77
N MET A 197 7.73 -0.39 -10.96
CA MET A 197 8.88 0.36 -11.42
C MET A 197 9.70 -0.41 -12.45
N LEU A 198 10.01 -1.69 -12.18
CA LEU A 198 10.77 -2.54 -13.10
C LEU A 198 10.04 -2.71 -14.45
N LYS A 199 8.71 -2.92 -14.42
CA LYS A 199 7.88 -2.94 -15.63
C LYS A 199 7.93 -1.61 -16.38
N ARG A 200 7.88 -0.48 -15.67
CA ARG A 200 8.01 0.85 -16.27
C ARG A 200 9.37 1.01 -16.95
N PHE A 201 10.45 0.61 -16.27
CA PHE A 201 11.82 0.68 -16.81
C PHE A 201 11.97 -0.17 -18.08
N LYS A 202 11.41 -1.38 -18.10
CA LYS A 202 11.37 -2.22 -19.31
C LYS A 202 10.68 -1.52 -20.48
N LEU A 203 9.55 -0.86 -20.24
CA LEU A 203 8.80 -0.15 -21.29
C LEU A 203 9.56 1.06 -21.87
N ILE A 204 10.42 1.69 -21.06
CA ILE A 204 11.17 2.88 -21.48
C ILE A 204 12.63 2.60 -21.83
N LYS A 205 13.07 1.32 -21.83
CA LYS A 205 14.48 0.92 -22.03
C LYS A 205 15.08 1.57 -23.28
N HIS A 206 14.39 1.51 -24.42
CA HIS A 206 14.89 2.10 -25.67
C HIS A 206 15.07 3.62 -25.61
N GLY A 207 14.15 4.34 -24.96
CA GLY A 207 14.30 5.78 -24.78
C GLY A 207 15.43 6.14 -23.83
N LEU A 208 15.64 5.33 -22.77
CA LEU A 208 16.80 5.47 -21.88
C LEU A 208 18.12 5.21 -22.62
N GLN A 209 18.19 4.16 -23.44
CA GLN A 209 19.35 3.83 -24.28
C GLN A 209 19.67 4.99 -25.24
N ALA A 210 18.68 5.50 -25.97
CA ALA A 210 18.84 6.64 -26.86
C ALA A 210 19.32 7.90 -26.12
N MET A 211 18.83 8.13 -24.90
CA MET A 211 19.26 9.25 -24.06
C MET A 211 20.75 9.16 -23.71
N VAL A 212 21.24 8.03 -23.20
CA VAL A 212 22.63 7.90 -22.67
C VAL A 212 23.71 7.81 -23.75
N ILE A 213 23.33 7.53 -25.00
CA ILE A 213 24.22 7.58 -26.18
C ILE A 213 24.19 8.94 -26.88
N SER A 214 23.21 9.80 -26.59
CA SER A 214 23.10 11.11 -27.22
C SER A 214 24.26 12.03 -26.86
N GLU A 215 24.63 12.92 -27.78
CA GLU A 215 25.66 13.95 -27.50
C GLU A 215 25.27 14.83 -26.30
N GLN A 216 23.97 15.09 -26.16
CA GLN A 216 23.39 15.90 -25.08
C GLN A 216 23.66 15.31 -23.70
N TRP A 217 23.78 13.99 -23.56
CA TRP A 217 24.16 13.33 -22.29
C TRP A 217 25.51 13.81 -21.76
N SER A 218 26.46 14.08 -22.67
CA SER A 218 27.82 14.50 -22.32
C SER A 218 27.88 15.88 -21.67
N SER A 219 26.84 16.71 -21.86
CA SER A 219 26.72 18.05 -21.28
C SER A 219 26.14 18.05 -19.85
N TYR A 220 25.58 16.93 -19.37
CA TYR A 220 24.87 16.85 -18.09
C TYR A 220 25.49 15.86 -17.09
N ARG A 221 26.70 15.36 -17.39
CA ARG A 221 27.47 14.39 -16.58
C ARG A 221 28.44 15.03 -15.58
N GLU A 222 28.70 16.34 -15.70
CA GLU A 222 29.86 16.99 -15.07
C GLU A 222 29.76 17.05 -13.53
N ASP A 223 28.55 17.11 -12.98
CA ASP A 223 28.32 17.25 -11.54
C ASP A 223 28.43 15.94 -10.75
N ASP A 224 28.34 14.77 -11.41
CA ASP A 224 28.54 13.45 -10.78
C ASP A 224 28.88 12.38 -11.84
N LEU A 225 30.15 12.38 -12.26
CA LEU A 225 30.67 11.48 -13.30
C LEU A 225 30.55 9.99 -12.92
N GLY A 226 30.62 9.67 -11.62
CA GLY A 226 30.50 8.30 -11.12
C GLY A 226 29.10 7.75 -11.32
N LYS A 227 28.06 8.47 -10.87
CA LYS A 227 26.67 8.05 -11.07
C LYS A 227 26.25 8.09 -12.54
N ALA A 228 26.77 9.05 -13.32
CA ALA A 228 26.50 9.13 -14.75
C ALA A 228 27.08 7.92 -15.50
N ARG A 229 28.30 7.49 -15.16
CA ARG A 229 28.92 6.29 -15.72
C ARG A 229 28.13 5.05 -15.36
N PHE A 230 27.84 4.87 -14.07
CA PHE A 230 27.03 3.75 -13.59
C PHE A 230 25.68 3.65 -14.32
N ALA A 231 24.94 4.76 -14.43
CA ALA A 231 23.66 4.77 -15.11
C ALA A 231 23.79 4.39 -16.59
N LYS A 232 24.82 4.90 -17.27
CA LYS A 232 25.08 4.57 -18.68
C LYS A 232 25.42 3.09 -18.86
N GLU A 233 26.32 2.55 -18.05
CA GLU A 233 26.72 1.14 -18.09
C GLU A 233 25.51 0.23 -17.88
N LYS A 234 24.73 0.45 -16.82
CA LYS A 234 23.55 -0.36 -16.50
C LYS A 234 22.42 -0.26 -17.53
N ILE A 235 22.22 0.90 -18.17
CA ILE A 235 21.19 1.08 -19.20
C ILE A 235 21.57 0.38 -20.52
N LEU A 236 22.85 0.39 -20.84
CA LEU A 236 23.39 -0.21 -22.07
C LEU A 236 23.71 -1.70 -21.91
N ASP A 237 23.58 -2.24 -20.70
CA ASP A 237 23.73 -3.66 -20.46
C ASP A 237 22.64 -4.45 -21.22
N ASP A 238 23.11 -5.37 -22.04
CA ASP A 238 22.28 -6.27 -22.85
C ASP A 238 22.16 -7.66 -22.21
N VAL A 239 22.85 -7.89 -21.09
CA VAL A 239 22.88 -9.15 -20.32
C VAL A 239 21.92 -9.08 -19.12
#